data_AF-A0AAD5HYB7-F1
#
_entry.id   AF-A0AAD5HYB7-F1
#
_cell.length_a   1.000
_cell.length_b   1.000
_cell.length_c   1.000
_cell.angle_alpha   90.00
_cell.angle_beta   90.00
_cell.angle_gamma   90.00
#
_symmetry.space_group_name_H-M   'P 1'
#
loop_
_entity.id
_entity.type
_entity.pdbx_description
1 polymer ?
#
loop_
_entity_poly.entity_id
_entity_poly.type
_entity_poly.pdbx_seq_one_letter_code
_entity_poly.pdbx_strand_id
1 'polypeptide(L)'
;MSRFSPVVAVFVASISILIIIYSPANYLSNIKQLTTNIIYPNTSTNTTLSENQMINTAKNMSKSLRQAKITPHRSSTRGHSDHGWLNTYHSFSFADWYDPRFSHFGSLRVLNEDRVKANSGFPTHPHRDFEIFSYILGGELTHRDSMLAKGKEGGQSDKFYRMHRGDVQFTTGGTGIAHSEMNEHKSDTVHFLQIWAIPWKRGLAPRYHTRHFSEESKRLGFVNILSPLKGGEEATIQQEKDAEAVLPDTIPIHADFVMSAGIIEPSKTFEWTVGGGATEQTKRKVYVHLPMTKGGNAKIRLDGREDAELSEGDGAFIEGVNAGDKLSVESIGSADAEVIVLDTA
;
A
#
# COMPACT_ATOMS: atom_id res chain seq x y z
N MET A 1 -68.50 12.03 -52.16
CA MET A 1 -69.31 13.16 -51.64
C MET A 1 -68.55 13.83 -50.48
N SER A 2 -68.98 15.00 -50.00
CA SER A 2 -68.48 15.80 -48.84
C SER A 2 -67.20 15.31 -48.11
N ARG A 3 -66.06 16.05 -48.10
CA ARG A 3 -65.79 17.37 -47.45
C ARG A 3 -66.03 17.33 -45.92
N PHE A 4 -65.20 17.93 -45.04
CA PHE A 4 -64.33 19.12 -45.19
C PHE A 4 -62.94 19.00 -44.49
N SER A 5 -62.08 19.97 -44.81
CA SER A 5 -60.86 20.46 -44.12
C SER A 5 -61.00 22.01 -44.05
N PRO A 6 -60.02 22.91 -43.75
CA PRO A 6 -58.61 22.78 -43.31
C PRO A 6 -58.19 23.82 -42.20
N VAL A 7 -56.92 24.29 -42.27
CA VAL A 7 -56.26 25.46 -41.61
C VAL A 7 -55.51 25.17 -40.29
N VAL A 8 -54.30 25.66 -39.96
CA VAL A 8 -53.01 26.12 -40.61
C VAL A 8 -51.99 26.16 -39.41
N ALA A 9 -50.67 25.86 -39.41
CA ALA A 9 -49.56 25.63 -40.37
C ALA A 9 -48.47 26.75 -40.39
N VAL A 10 -47.19 26.33 -40.29
CA VAL A 10 -45.92 27.06 -40.62
C VAL A 10 -45.36 28.14 -39.66
N PHE A 11 -44.32 27.74 -38.90
CA PHE A 11 -42.92 28.27 -38.91
C PHE A 11 -42.63 29.78 -39.10
N VAL A 12 -41.79 30.37 -38.21
CA VAL A 12 -40.46 31.00 -38.48
C VAL A 12 -39.89 31.67 -37.21
N ALA A 13 -38.57 31.84 -37.13
CA ALA A 13 -37.82 32.40 -35.99
C ALA A 13 -37.75 33.95 -35.97
N SER A 14 -37.33 34.55 -34.85
CA SER A 14 -36.24 35.56 -34.78
C SER A 14 -36.01 36.14 -33.37
N ILE A 15 -34.92 36.90 -33.20
CA ILE A 15 -34.44 37.53 -31.95
C ILE A 15 -34.72 39.05 -32.00
N SER A 16 -35.24 39.65 -30.92
CA SER A 16 -34.94 41.04 -30.44
C SER A 16 -35.63 41.30 -29.08
N ILE A 17 -34.91 41.61 -27.99
CA ILE A 17 -34.44 42.94 -27.48
C ILE A 17 -35.57 43.80 -26.81
N LEU A 18 -35.18 44.57 -25.78
CA LEU A 18 -35.90 45.60 -24.99
C LEU A 18 -36.61 45.18 -23.67
N ILE A 19 -36.54 45.95 -22.56
CA ILE A 19 -35.51 46.91 -22.05
C ILE A 19 -35.79 47.30 -20.57
N ILE A 20 -34.73 47.51 -19.74
CA ILE A 20 -34.60 48.33 -18.48
C ILE A 20 -35.65 48.09 -17.34
N ILE A 21 -35.27 47.99 -16.05
CA ILE A 21 -35.31 49.08 -15.04
C ILE A 21 -34.68 48.61 -13.68
N TYR A 22 -33.91 49.49 -13.03
CA TYR A 22 -33.34 49.47 -11.65
C TYR A 22 -32.43 48.31 -11.15
N SER A 23 -31.14 48.35 -11.55
CA SER A 23 -29.98 48.90 -10.79
C SER A 23 -30.08 49.17 -9.26
N PRO A 24 -28.94 49.36 -8.53
CA PRO A 24 -27.60 48.75 -8.67
C PRO A 24 -26.84 48.47 -7.33
N ALA A 25 -25.85 47.55 -7.34
CA ALA A 25 -24.70 47.57 -6.40
C ALA A 25 -23.49 46.77 -6.91
N ASN A 26 -22.28 47.22 -6.55
CA ASN A 26 -21.02 46.44 -6.49
C ASN A 26 -20.54 45.65 -7.74
N TYR A 27 -20.20 46.36 -8.83
CA TYR A 27 -19.23 45.86 -9.83
C TYR A 27 -18.35 47.01 -10.37
N LEU A 28 -17.50 47.60 -9.51
CA LEU A 28 -16.59 48.70 -9.87
C LEU A 28 -15.26 48.65 -9.10
N SER A 29 -14.58 47.50 -9.13
CA SER A 29 -13.25 47.30 -8.51
C SER A 29 -12.30 46.41 -9.33
N ASN A 30 -12.45 46.40 -10.65
CA ASN A 30 -11.47 45.85 -11.58
C ASN A 30 -11.50 46.60 -12.93
N ILE A 31 -10.43 46.50 -13.71
CA ILE A 31 -10.23 47.15 -15.03
C ILE A 31 -10.18 48.70 -14.96
N LYS A 32 -9.21 49.24 -14.22
CA LYS A 32 -8.69 50.59 -14.48
C LYS A 32 -7.18 50.75 -14.20
N GLN A 33 -6.36 49.90 -14.83
CA GLN A 33 -4.93 50.14 -15.03
C GLN A 33 -4.43 49.37 -16.27
N LEU A 34 -4.49 50.02 -17.43
CA LEU A 34 -3.92 49.57 -18.70
C LEU A 34 -3.71 50.79 -19.58
N THR A 35 -2.57 50.83 -20.29
CA THR A 35 -1.92 52.06 -20.82
C THR A 35 -1.41 53.00 -19.70
N THR A 36 -0.23 53.62 -19.79
CA THR A 36 0.77 53.69 -20.89
C THR A 36 2.19 53.39 -20.40
N ASN A 37 2.96 52.61 -21.18
CA ASN A 37 4.28 52.98 -21.69
C ASN A 37 4.77 51.94 -22.72
N ILE A 38 5.68 52.34 -23.61
CA ILE A 38 5.96 51.67 -24.89
C ILE A 38 7.48 51.74 -25.22
N ILE A 39 7.99 50.70 -25.89
CA ILE A 39 9.22 50.62 -26.73
C ILE A 39 10.60 50.20 -26.12
N TYR A 40 11.03 48.99 -26.54
CA TYR A 40 12.40 48.47 -26.84
C TYR A 40 13.48 48.35 -25.70
N PRO A 41 14.63 47.64 -25.92
CA PRO A 41 14.70 46.19 -25.61
C PRO A 41 16.03 45.72 -24.93
N ASN A 42 16.21 44.40 -24.84
CA ASN A 42 17.45 43.65 -24.55
C ASN A 42 18.13 43.86 -23.18
N THR A 43 18.15 42.81 -22.34
CA THR A 43 19.36 41.97 -22.10
C THR A 43 19.05 40.78 -21.17
N SER A 44 19.94 39.79 -21.15
CA SER A 44 19.87 38.62 -20.28
C SER A 44 20.24 38.94 -18.83
N THR A 45 19.49 38.40 -17.86
CA THR A 45 19.87 38.37 -16.44
C THR A 45 19.77 36.96 -15.88
N ASN A 46 20.79 36.52 -15.16
CA ASN A 46 20.78 35.23 -14.47
C ASN A 46 19.85 35.30 -13.25
N THR A 47 18.91 34.38 -13.13
CA THR A 47 18.09 34.20 -11.92
C THR A 47 18.90 33.51 -10.82
N THR A 48 19.74 34.28 -10.13
CA THR A 48 20.21 33.89 -8.79
C THR A 48 19.01 33.81 -7.86
N LEU A 49 18.60 32.60 -7.50
CA LEU A 49 17.56 32.37 -6.50
C LEU A 49 17.93 33.08 -5.20
N SER A 50 16.96 33.74 -4.58
CA SER A 50 17.21 34.47 -3.33
C SER A 50 17.61 33.51 -2.22
N GLU A 51 18.51 33.95 -1.35
CA GLU A 51 19.02 33.16 -0.22
C GLU A 51 17.86 32.67 0.68
N ASN A 52 16.81 33.48 0.83
CA ASN A 52 15.58 33.12 1.54
C ASN A 52 14.74 32.03 0.83
N GLN A 53 14.75 31.93 -0.50
CA GLN A 53 14.15 30.78 -1.20
C GLN A 53 14.98 29.51 -1.03
N MET A 54 16.32 29.61 -1.07
CA MET A 54 17.22 28.49 -0.80
C MET A 54 17.02 27.95 0.62
N ILE A 55 16.95 28.84 1.62
CA ILE A 55 16.69 28.51 3.03
C ILE A 55 15.31 27.88 3.23
N ASN A 56 14.26 28.38 2.57
CA ASN A 56 12.91 27.80 2.69
C ASN A 56 12.79 26.44 1.99
N THR A 57 13.46 26.25 0.85
CA THR A 57 13.54 24.94 0.18
C THR A 57 14.30 23.93 1.05
N ALA A 58 15.42 24.34 1.65
CA ALA A 58 16.17 23.52 2.59
C ALA A 58 15.41 23.19 3.89
N LYS A 59 14.52 24.07 4.35
CA LYS A 59 13.65 23.84 5.52
C LYS A 59 12.55 22.80 5.29
N ASN A 60 12.12 22.61 4.05
CA ASN A 60 11.09 21.63 3.68
C ASN A 60 11.67 20.29 3.22
N MET A 61 13.00 20.12 3.20
CA MET A 61 13.58 18.77 3.16
C MET A 61 13.31 18.10 4.51
N SER A 62 12.66 16.94 4.50
CA SER A 62 12.44 16.16 5.72
C SER A 62 13.78 15.92 6.41
N LYS A 63 13.82 16.10 7.73
CA LYS A 63 15.06 16.19 8.51
C LYS A 63 15.73 14.81 8.54
N SER A 64 16.62 14.57 7.59
CA SER A 64 17.25 13.26 7.32
C SER A 64 17.54 12.47 8.59
N LEU A 65 17.13 11.21 8.54
CA LEU A 65 17.00 10.26 9.63
C LEU A 65 18.36 9.68 10.06
N ARG A 66 19.34 10.57 10.30
CA ARG A 66 20.77 10.24 10.43
C ARG A 66 21.12 9.25 11.56
N GLN A 67 20.24 9.07 12.54
CA GLN A 67 20.38 8.04 13.57
C GLN A 67 20.10 6.61 13.04
N ALA A 68 19.33 6.49 11.95
CA ALA A 68 18.95 5.21 11.39
C ALA A 68 20.09 4.55 10.61
N LYS A 69 20.37 3.31 10.97
CA LYS A 69 21.15 2.36 10.18
C LYS A 69 20.20 1.72 9.16
N ILE A 70 20.31 2.13 7.90
CA ILE A 70 19.62 1.49 6.77
C ILE A 70 20.58 0.47 6.17
N THR A 71 20.15 -0.78 6.01
CA THR A 71 20.97 -1.88 5.45
C THR A 71 20.18 -2.55 4.33
N PRO A 72 20.54 -2.31 3.05
CA PRO A 72 19.88 -2.96 1.92
C PRO A 72 19.98 -4.48 2.00
N HIS A 73 18.85 -5.15 1.76
CA HIS A 73 18.75 -6.59 1.59
C HIS A 73 18.46 -6.87 0.11
N ARG A 74 19.45 -7.37 -0.62
CA ARG A 74 19.36 -7.46 -2.08
C ARG A 74 18.52 -8.66 -2.51
N SER A 75 17.78 -8.51 -3.61
CA SER A 75 16.97 -9.58 -4.22
C SER A 75 17.79 -10.85 -4.46
N SER A 76 19.07 -10.68 -4.83
CA SER A 76 20.05 -11.74 -5.07
C SER A 76 20.65 -12.39 -3.81
N THR A 77 20.34 -11.90 -2.61
CA THR A 77 20.72 -12.55 -1.33
C THR A 77 19.55 -13.24 -0.62
N ARG A 78 18.33 -13.14 -1.17
CA ARG A 78 17.16 -13.91 -0.73
C ARG A 78 17.31 -15.39 -1.09
N GLY A 79 16.61 -16.26 -0.37
CA GLY A 79 16.38 -17.63 -0.83
C GLY A 79 15.55 -17.62 -2.11
N HIS A 80 15.76 -18.58 -3.01
CA HIS A 80 14.98 -18.73 -4.22
C HIS A 80 14.69 -20.20 -4.51
N SER A 81 13.42 -20.51 -4.83
CA SER A 81 13.00 -21.84 -5.27
C SER A 81 12.03 -21.72 -6.45
N ASP A 82 12.22 -22.54 -7.48
CA ASP A 82 11.23 -22.75 -8.55
C ASP A 82 10.86 -24.24 -8.61
N HIS A 83 9.62 -24.54 -8.23
CA HIS A 83 9.04 -25.89 -8.20
C HIS A 83 8.21 -26.18 -9.46
N GLY A 84 8.40 -25.40 -10.54
CA GLY A 84 7.66 -25.49 -11.79
C GLY A 84 6.24 -24.92 -11.73
N TRP A 85 5.56 -24.99 -10.59
CA TRP A 85 4.23 -24.41 -10.34
C TRP A 85 4.27 -23.15 -9.44
N LEU A 86 5.19 -23.14 -8.49
CA LEU A 86 5.52 -22.02 -7.59
C LEU A 86 6.94 -21.53 -7.88
N ASN A 87 7.10 -20.23 -8.07
CA ASN A 87 8.40 -19.55 -8.06
C ASN A 87 8.38 -18.53 -6.92
N THR A 88 9.24 -18.73 -5.91
CA THR A 88 9.19 -18.06 -4.60
C THR A 88 10.54 -17.49 -4.21
N TYR A 89 10.53 -16.30 -3.58
CA TYR A 89 11.71 -15.62 -3.08
C TYR A 89 11.58 -15.34 -1.57
N HIS A 90 12.45 -15.95 -0.77
CA HIS A 90 12.41 -15.92 0.70
C HIS A 90 13.29 -14.79 1.26
N SER A 91 12.67 -13.76 1.85
CA SER A 91 13.41 -12.70 2.56
C SER A 91 13.86 -13.11 3.97
N PHE A 92 13.34 -14.23 4.49
CA PHE A 92 13.67 -14.81 5.80
C PHE A 92 13.72 -16.34 5.71
N SER A 93 14.48 -16.99 6.59
CA SER A 93 14.70 -18.45 6.61
C SER A 93 13.38 -19.23 6.62
N PHE A 94 13.08 -19.96 5.54
CA PHE A 94 11.79 -20.61 5.33
C PHE A 94 11.94 -21.88 4.48
N ALA A 95 11.09 -22.87 4.75
CA ALA A 95 11.19 -24.22 4.19
C ALA A 95 12.64 -24.77 4.30
N ASP A 96 13.21 -25.27 3.22
CA ASP A 96 14.57 -25.82 3.17
C ASP A 96 15.67 -24.74 3.05
N TRP A 97 15.32 -23.45 2.90
CA TRP A 97 16.30 -22.36 2.85
C TRP A 97 16.56 -21.76 4.24
N TYR A 98 17.82 -21.79 4.66
CA TYR A 98 18.24 -21.32 5.96
C TYR A 98 19.47 -20.40 5.89
N ASP A 99 19.32 -19.20 6.47
CA ASP A 99 20.40 -18.28 6.81
C ASP A 99 20.14 -17.71 8.23
N PRO A 100 21.03 -17.96 9.21
CA PRO A 100 20.81 -17.52 10.58
C PRO A 100 20.66 -15.99 10.70
N ARG A 101 21.25 -15.21 9.78
CA ARG A 101 21.17 -13.74 9.74
C ARG A 101 19.75 -13.25 9.44
N PHE A 102 18.95 -14.06 8.76
CA PHE A 102 17.59 -13.75 8.33
C PHE A 102 16.58 -14.67 9.03
N SER A 103 16.77 -14.93 10.33
CA SER A 103 15.87 -15.77 11.13
C SER A 103 14.51 -15.10 11.40
N HIS A 104 14.53 -13.81 11.78
CA HIS A 104 13.37 -12.92 11.96
C HIS A 104 13.88 -11.46 12.10
N PHE A 105 12.99 -10.47 12.07
CA PHE A 105 13.32 -9.06 12.31
C PHE A 105 12.21 -8.37 13.11
N GLY A 106 12.44 -8.15 14.40
CA GLY A 106 11.36 -7.88 15.34
C GLY A 106 10.39 -9.05 15.38
N SER A 107 9.08 -8.79 15.27
CA SER A 107 8.08 -9.86 15.12
C SER A 107 7.99 -10.46 13.71
N LEU A 108 8.53 -9.80 12.66
CA LEU A 108 8.46 -10.28 11.28
C LEU A 108 9.28 -11.58 11.13
N ARG A 109 8.61 -12.68 10.80
CA ARG A 109 9.22 -14.01 10.70
C ARG A 109 9.34 -14.53 9.27
N VAL A 110 8.35 -14.27 8.42
CA VAL A 110 8.36 -14.69 7.00
C VAL A 110 7.95 -13.51 6.13
N LEU A 111 8.61 -13.38 4.99
CA LEU A 111 8.20 -12.56 3.86
C LEU A 111 8.67 -13.32 2.62
N ASN A 112 7.75 -14.02 1.97
CA ASN A 112 7.96 -14.64 0.67
C ASN A 112 7.30 -13.77 -0.40
N GLU A 113 7.91 -13.72 -1.58
CA GLU A 113 7.31 -13.10 -2.77
C GLU A 113 7.00 -14.19 -3.82
N ASP A 114 5.74 -14.58 -3.88
CA ASP A 114 5.29 -15.83 -4.48
C ASP A 114 4.58 -15.63 -5.82
N ARG A 115 4.90 -16.48 -6.79
CA ARG A 115 4.25 -16.56 -8.11
C ARG A 115 3.72 -17.97 -8.34
N VAL A 116 2.40 -18.13 -8.33
CA VAL A 116 1.71 -19.43 -8.44
C VAL A 116 0.95 -19.51 -9.77
N LYS A 117 1.27 -20.51 -10.58
CA LYS A 117 0.67 -20.70 -11.92
C LYS A 117 -0.80 -21.11 -11.84
N ALA A 118 -1.55 -20.84 -12.91
CA ALA A 118 -2.93 -21.23 -13.07
C ALA A 118 -3.20 -22.71 -12.78
N ASN A 119 -4.35 -22.99 -12.15
CA ASN A 119 -4.79 -24.33 -11.73
C ASN A 119 -3.82 -25.04 -10.74
N SER A 120 -2.98 -24.29 -10.01
CA SER A 120 -2.05 -24.82 -9.00
C SER A 120 -2.12 -24.00 -7.70
N GLY A 121 -1.40 -24.41 -6.66
CA GLY A 121 -1.45 -23.74 -5.36
C GLY A 121 -1.07 -24.63 -4.19
N PHE A 122 -1.19 -24.07 -2.99
CA PHE A 122 -0.93 -24.74 -1.73
C PHE A 122 -2.17 -25.57 -1.33
N PRO A 123 -2.08 -26.91 -1.31
CA PRO A 123 -3.19 -27.76 -0.87
C PRO A 123 -3.48 -27.55 0.62
N THR A 124 -4.55 -28.16 1.15
CA THR A 124 -4.94 -27.98 2.56
C THR A 124 -3.81 -28.36 3.51
N HIS A 125 -3.29 -27.36 4.25
CA HIS A 125 -2.16 -27.51 5.16
C HIS A 125 -2.40 -26.76 6.49
N PRO A 126 -1.77 -27.18 7.59
CA PRO A 126 -2.03 -26.63 8.92
C PRO A 126 -1.08 -25.48 9.32
N HIS A 127 -1.61 -24.54 10.09
CA HIS A 127 -0.88 -23.48 10.77
C HIS A 127 -1.26 -23.40 12.25
N ARG A 128 -0.36 -22.81 13.07
CA ARG A 128 -0.50 -22.68 14.52
C ARG A 128 0.44 -21.59 15.04
N ASP A 129 0.04 -20.85 16.07
CA ASP A 129 0.88 -19.89 16.81
C ASP A 129 1.60 -18.82 15.95
N PHE A 130 1.05 -18.44 14.79
CA PHE A 130 1.52 -17.34 13.93
C PHE A 130 0.35 -16.48 13.44
N GLU A 131 0.63 -15.22 13.14
CA GLU A 131 -0.26 -14.33 12.36
C GLU A 131 0.23 -14.34 10.92
N ILE A 132 -0.63 -14.75 9.98
CA ILE A 132 -0.28 -15.13 8.61
C ILE A 132 -1.15 -14.33 7.64
N PHE A 133 -0.56 -13.67 6.64
CA PHE A 133 -1.34 -12.87 5.68
C PHE A 133 -0.77 -12.86 4.26
N SER A 134 -1.69 -12.92 3.31
CA SER A 134 -1.45 -12.95 1.86
C SER A 134 -1.92 -11.64 1.22
N TYR A 135 -0.98 -10.86 0.67
CA TYR A 135 -1.26 -9.58 0.01
C TYR A 135 -1.12 -9.68 -1.52
N ILE A 136 -2.22 -9.49 -2.25
CA ILE A 136 -2.23 -9.73 -3.70
C ILE A 136 -1.69 -8.53 -4.47
N LEU A 137 -0.59 -8.77 -5.20
CA LEU A 137 0.04 -7.83 -6.13
C LEU A 137 -0.55 -7.97 -7.55
N GLY A 138 -1.03 -9.15 -7.95
CA GLY A 138 -1.75 -9.35 -9.22
C GLY A 138 -2.31 -10.76 -9.39
N GLY A 139 -3.33 -10.92 -10.24
CA GLY A 139 -4.04 -12.18 -10.46
C GLY A 139 -5.16 -12.45 -9.43
N GLU A 140 -5.53 -13.73 -9.27
CA GLU A 140 -6.51 -14.20 -8.27
C GLU A 140 -5.91 -15.30 -7.38
N LEU A 141 -6.07 -15.17 -6.06
CA LEU A 141 -5.81 -16.26 -5.10
C LEU A 141 -7.12 -16.71 -4.46
N THR A 142 -7.40 -18.02 -4.46
CA THR A 142 -8.57 -18.60 -3.80
C THR A 142 -8.18 -19.17 -2.44
N HIS A 143 -8.48 -18.44 -1.37
CA HIS A 143 -8.42 -18.94 0.00
C HIS A 143 -9.65 -19.81 0.31
N ARG A 144 -9.44 -20.93 1.02
CA ARG A 144 -10.52 -21.81 1.51
C ARG A 144 -10.15 -22.50 2.83
N ASP A 145 -11.02 -22.35 3.83
CA ASP A 145 -10.95 -23.04 5.13
C ASP A 145 -11.12 -24.56 4.99
N SER A 146 -10.36 -25.34 5.76
CA SER A 146 -10.42 -26.81 5.77
C SER A 146 -11.81 -27.40 6.09
N MET A 147 -12.68 -26.67 6.80
CA MET A 147 -14.05 -27.13 7.05
C MET A 147 -14.97 -27.03 5.82
N LEU A 148 -14.54 -26.38 4.73
CA LEU A 148 -15.37 -26.10 3.57
C LEU A 148 -14.91 -26.91 2.35
N ALA A 149 -15.76 -27.83 1.89
CA ALA A 149 -15.50 -28.59 0.69
C ALA A 149 -15.64 -27.73 -0.58
N LYS A 150 -14.77 -27.97 -1.58
CA LYS A 150 -14.88 -27.32 -2.89
C LYS A 150 -16.19 -27.68 -3.60
N GLY A 151 -16.87 -26.70 -4.17
CA GLY A 151 -18.23 -26.82 -4.71
C GLY A 151 -19.34 -26.71 -3.65
N LYS A 152 -19.04 -26.20 -2.45
CA LYS A 152 -20.00 -25.91 -1.35
C LYS A 152 -19.93 -24.46 -0.87
N GLU A 153 -19.19 -23.61 -1.57
CA GLU A 153 -18.98 -22.21 -1.21
C GLU A 153 -20.22 -21.38 -1.57
N GLY A 154 -20.85 -20.75 -0.57
CA GLY A 154 -22.06 -19.93 -0.76
C GLY A 154 -21.82 -18.51 -1.31
N GLY A 155 -20.55 -18.12 -1.45
CA GLY A 155 -20.12 -16.76 -1.77
C GLY A 155 -18.84 -16.38 -1.02
N GLN A 156 -18.37 -15.15 -1.20
CA GLN A 156 -17.24 -14.59 -0.45
C GLN A 156 -17.57 -14.56 1.06
N SER A 157 -16.66 -15.06 1.90
CA SER A 157 -16.80 -15.14 3.35
C SER A 157 -15.45 -15.40 4.02
N ASP A 158 -15.37 -15.31 5.35
CA ASP A 158 -14.15 -15.64 6.11
C ASP A 158 -13.61 -17.05 5.81
N LYS A 159 -14.50 -18.00 5.47
CA LYS A 159 -14.15 -19.39 5.13
C LYS A 159 -13.80 -19.61 3.65
N PHE A 160 -14.07 -18.64 2.78
CA PHE A 160 -13.78 -18.73 1.36
C PHE A 160 -13.69 -17.34 0.71
N TYR A 161 -12.54 -17.04 0.11
CA TYR A 161 -12.37 -15.76 -0.59
C TYR A 161 -11.57 -15.93 -1.87
N ARG A 162 -12.12 -15.45 -2.99
CA ARG A 162 -11.37 -15.15 -4.22
C ARG A 162 -10.82 -13.74 -4.10
N MET A 163 -9.52 -13.64 -3.87
CA MET A 163 -8.78 -12.42 -3.58
C MET A 163 -8.16 -11.87 -4.85
N HIS A 164 -8.30 -10.57 -5.09
CA HIS A 164 -7.75 -9.85 -6.24
C HIS A 164 -6.76 -8.76 -5.80
N ARG A 165 -6.10 -8.09 -6.76
CA ARG A 165 -5.07 -7.07 -6.49
C ARG A 165 -5.56 -6.02 -5.47
N GLY A 166 -4.80 -5.83 -4.40
CA GLY A 166 -5.16 -4.94 -3.28
C GLY A 166 -5.88 -5.62 -2.11
N ASP A 167 -6.32 -6.87 -2.26
CA ASP A 167 -6.87 -7.65 -1.15
C ASP A 167 -5.76 -8.17 -0.22
N VAL A 168 -6.10 -8.22 1.07
CA VAL A 168 -5.38 -8.95 2.11
C VAL A 168 -6.31 -9.98 2.71
N GLN A 169 -5.89 -11.25 2.67
CA GLN A 169 -6.38 -12.28 3.58
C GLN A 169 -5.43 -12.32 4.76
N PHE A 170 -5.99 -12.49 5.96
CA PHE A 170 -5.27 -12.58 7.21
C PHE A 170 -5.81 -13.76 8.02
N THR A 171 -4.92 -14.50 8.69
CA THR A 171 -5.19 -15.72 9.44
C THR A 171 -4.44 -15.70 10.77
N THR A 172 -5.18 -15.69 11.88
CA THR A 172 -4.61 -16.04 13.19
C THR A 172 -4.56 -17.56 13.28
N GLY A 173 -3.36 -18.14 13.23
CA GLY A 173 -3.17 -19.59 13.29
C GLY A 173 -3.51 -20.18 14.66
N GLY A 174 -3.29 -19.41 15.73
CA GLY A 174 -3.84 -19.68 17.06
C GLY A 174 -3.56 -21.09 17.61
N THR A 175 -4.56 -21.69 18.25
CA THR A 175 -4.53 -23.10 18.73
C THR A 175 -4.34 -24.14 17.63
N GLY A 176 -4.62 -23.79 16.37
CA GLY A 176 -4.48 -24.64 15.19
C GLY A 176 -5.60 -24.40 14.18
N ILE A 177 -5.23 -24.17 12.93
CA ILE A 177 -6.15 -24.01 11.80
C ILE A 177 -5.57 -24.69 10.55
N ALA A 178 -6.39 -24.97 9.54
CA ALA A 178 -5.91 -25.48 8.26
C ALA A 178 -6.70 -24.87 7.10
N HIS A 179 -6.00 -24.58 6.00
CA HIS A 179 -6.57 -23.93 4.82
C HIS A 179 -5.80 -24.29 3.55
N SER A 180 -6.36 -23.94 2.39
CA SER A 180 -5.70 -24.03 1.08
C SER A 180 -5.68 -22.66 0.39
N GLU A 181 -4.62 -22.37 -0.34
CA GLU A 181 -4.45 -21.16 -1.15
C GLU A 181 -4.18 -21.55 -2.61
N MET A 182 -5.22 -21.50 -3.43
CA MET A 182 -5.21 -22.04 -4.80
C MET A 182 -5.36 -20.93 -5.84
N ASN A 183 -4.49 -20.88 -6.85
CA ASN A 183 -4.79 -20.18 -8.08
C ASN A 183 -5.76 -21.02 -8.90
N GLU A 184 -7.06 -20.76 -8.74
CA GLU A 184 -8.13 -21.42 -9.51
C GLU A 184 -8.42 -20.71 -10.86
N HIS A 185 -7.61 -19.72 -11.25
CA HIS A 185 -7.71 -19.10 -12.55
C HIS A 185 -7.21 -20.03 -13.66
N LYS A 186 -7.70 -19.84 -14.90
CA LYS A 186 -7.52 -20.80 -16.00
C LYS A 186 -6.17 -20.72 -16.70
N SER A 187 -5.57 -19.53 -16.75
CA SER A 187 -4.37 -19.21 -17.54
C SER A 187 -3.34 -18.41 -16.76
N ASP A 188 -3.80 -17.37 -16.07
CA ASP A 188 -2.94 -16.33 -15.51
C ASP A 188 -2.26 -16.77 -14.20
N THR A 189 -1.07 -16.24 -13.95
CA THR A 189 -0.31 -16.46 -12.71
C THR A 189 -0.71 -15.43 -11.66
N VAL A 190 -0.90 -15.85 -10.41
CA VAL A 190 -1.09 -14.94 -9.27
C VAL A 190 0.27 -14.59 -8.66
N HIS A 191 0.45 -13.33 -8.31
CA HIS A 191 1.64 -12.78 -7.67
C HIS A 191 1.23 -12.10 -6.37
N PHE A 192 1.82 -12.49 -5.25
CA PHE A 192 1.46 -12.00 -3.93
C PHE A 192 2.64 -12.04 -2.96
N LEU A 193 2.47 -11.42 -1.79
CA LEU A 193 3.37 -11.57 -0.65
C LEU A 193 2.71 -12.46 0.41
N GLN A 194 3.43 -13.49 0.85
CA GLN A 194 3.05 -14.38 1.94
C GLN A 194 3.89 -13.99 3.17
N ILE A 195 3.26 -13.38 4.18
CA ILE A 195 3.93 -12.66 5.26
C ILE A 195 3.47 -13.22 6.62
N TRP A 196 4.41 -13.61 7.48
CA TRP A 196 4.10 -14.15 8.81
C TRP A 196 4.78 -13.31 9.90
N ALA A 197 4.06 -13.05 10.98
CA ALA A 197 4.57 -12.42 12.19
C ALA A 197 4.35 -13.30 13.43
N ILE A 198 5.25 -13.17 14.40
CA ILE A 198 5.17 -13.84 15.70
C ILE A 198 4.19 -13.05 16.59
N PRO A 199 3.07 -13.65 17.04
CA PRO A 199 2.17 -13.00 17.98
C PRO A 199 2.77 -12.91 19.39
N TRP A 200 2.31 -11.95 20.19
CA TRP A 200 2.67 -11.82 21.60
C TRP A 200 2.25 -13.04 22.43
N LYS A 201 1.16 -13.72 22.06
CA LYS A 201 0.63 -14.90 22.76
C LYS A 201 0.39 -16.08 21.82
N ARG A 202 0.61 -17.28 22.36
CA ARG A 202 0.37 -18.57 21.71
C ARG A 202 -0.99 -19.12 22.11
N GLY A 203 -1.58 -19.97 21.27
CA GLY A 203 -2.90 -20.56 21.53
C GLY A 203 -4.06 -19.56 21.48
N LEU A 204 -3.91 -18.46 20.73
CA LEU A 204 -4.99 -17.53 20.40
C LEU A 204 -6.17 -18.24 19.71
N ALA A 205 -7.35 -17.61 19.72
CA ALA A 205 -8.50 -18.13 18.98
C ALA A 205 -8.21 -18.08 17.47
N PRO A 206 -8.31 -19.20 16.71
CA PRO A 206 -8.05 -19.16 15.28
C PRO A 206 -9.13 -18.38 14.52
N ARG A 207 -8.70 -17.52 13.60
CA ARG A 207 -9.58 -16.55 12.91
C ARG A 207 -9.11 -16.28 11.49
N TYR A 208 -10.05 -15.83 10.66
CA TYR A 208 -9.75 -15.19 9.38
C TYR A 208 -10.27 -13.75 9.39
N HIS A 209 -9.61 -12.89 8.62
CA HIS A 209 -10.12 -11.60 8.17
C HIS A 209 -9.79 -11.47 6.67
N THR A 210 -10.62 -10.78 5.89
CA THR A 210 -10.26 -10.39 4.51
C THR A 210 -10.73 -8.97 4.24
N ARG A 211 -9.87 -8.14 3.63
CA ARG A 211 -10.14 -6.72 3.39
C ARG A 211 -9.45 -6.20 2.12
N HIS A 212 -10.17 -5.38 1.36
CA HIS A 212 -9.65 -4.70 0.17
C HIS A 212 -9.02 -3.35 0.49
N PHE A 213 -7.89 -3.04 -0.14
CA PHE A 213 -7.20 -1.74 -0.05
C PHE A 213 -6.86 -1.22 -1.46
N SER A 214 -7.59 -0.20 -1.91
CA SER A 214 -7.59 0.21 -3.32
C SER A 214 -6.31 0.91 -3.77
N GLU A 215 -6.05 0.91 -5.09
CA GLU A 215 -4.86 1.57 -5.64
C GLU A 215 -4.93 3.09 -5.56
N GLU A 216 -6.13 3.69 -5.63
CA GLU A 216 -6.34 5.13 -5.53
C GLU A 216 -5.88 5.63 -4.16
N SER A 217 -6.25 4.96 -3.07
CA SER A 217 -5.78 5.30 -1.73
C SER A 217 -4.26 5.13 -1.61
N LYS A 218 -3.70 4.04 -2.14
CA LYS A 218 -2.24 3.80 -2.15
C LYS A 218 -1.46 4.82 -2.98
N ARG A 219 -2.08 5.49 -3.97
CA ARG A 219 -1.44 6.57 -4.76
C ARG A 219 -1.47 7.94 -4.07
N LEU A 220 -2.23 8.10 -2.99
CA LEU A 220 -2.26 9.33 -2.19
C LEU A 220 -1.26 9.32 -1.03
N GLY A 221 -0.77 8.15 -0.62
CA GLY A 221 0.19 7.98 0.47
C GLY A 221 0.34 6.52 0.90
N PHE A 222 1.04 6.28 1.99
CA PHE A 222 1.04 4.95 2.63
C PHE A 222 -0.32 4.69 3.28
N VAL A 223 -1.05 3.70 2.76
CA VAL A 223 -2.26 3.17 3.38
C VAL A 223 -1.84 2.16 4.44
N ASN A 224 -2.27 2.37 5.68
CA ASN A 224 -2.11 1.38 6.74
C ASN A 224 -3.09 0.21 6.51
N ILE A 225 -2.57 -1.01 6.61
CA ILE A 225 -3.25 -2.25 6.24
C ILE A 225 -3.50 -3.11 7.49
N LEU A 226 -2.46 -3.36 8.28
CA LEU A 226 -2.52 -4.00 9.59
C LEU A 226 -2.12 -2.98 10.66
N SER A 227 -2.73 -3.06 11.85
CA SER A 227 -2.21 -2.44 13.06
C SER A 227 -2.53 -3.29 14.30
N PRO A 228 -1.84 -3.09 15.45
CA PRO A 228 -2.02 -3.95 16.61
C PRO A 228 -3.48 -4.02 17.08
N LEU A 229 -3.89 -5.16 17.67
CA LEU A 229 -5.15 -5.25 18.41
C LEU A 229 -5.13 -4.21 19.55
N LYS A 230 -6.17 -3.37 19.64
CA LYS A 230 -6.32 -2.28 20.61
C LYS A 230 -6.38 -2.73 22.07
N GLY A 231 -6.69 -4.01 22.31
CA GLY A 231 -6.56 -4.64 23.64
C GLY A 231 -5.11 -4.86 24.09
N GLY A 232 -4.14 -4.82 23.17
CA GLY A 232 -2.75 -5.15 23.43
C GLY A 232 -2.56 -6.61 23.86
N GLU A 233 -1.41 -6.90 24.46
CA GLU A 233 -1.09 -8.25 24.93
C GLU A 233 -2.08 -8.76 25.98
N GLU A 234 -2.58 -7.90 26.88
CA GLU A 234 -3.55 -8.24 27.93
C GLU A 234 -5.01 -8.00 27.51
N ALA A 235 -5.33 -8.24 26.24
CA ALA A 235 -6.69 -8.18 25.73
C ALA A 235 -7.64 -9.13 26.50
N THR A 236 -8.77 -8.61 26.95
CA THR A 236 -9.84 -9.43 27.53
C THR A 236 -10.54 -10.27 26.45
N ILE A 237 -11.21 -11.35 26.85
CA ILE A 237 -12.01 -12.23 25.96
C ILE A 237 -13.01 -11.41 25.10
N GLN A 238 -13.50 -10.28 25.61
CA GLN A 238 -14.40 -9.39 24.87
C GLN A 238 -13.64 -8.55 23.82
N GLN A 239 -12.47 -7.99 24.15
CA GLN A 239 -11.64 -7.26 23.17
C GLN A 239 -11.07 -8.18 22.08
N GLU A 240 -10.64 -9.38 22.45
CA GLU A 240 -10.28 -10.47 21.53
C GLU A 240 -11.43 -10.74 20.55
N LYS A 241 -12.65 -10.90 21.04
CA LYS A 241 -13.85 -11.11 20.20
C LYS A 241 -14.16 -9.90 19.30
N ASP A 242 -14.14 -8.70 19.85
CA ASP A 242 -14.49 -7.45 19.15
C ASP A 242 -13.47 -7.06 18.07
N ALA A 243 -12.22 -7.50 18.20
CA ALA A 243 -11.19 -7.39 17.17
C ALA A 243 -10.86 -5.94 16.74
N GLU A 244 -11.06 -4.97 17.64
CA GLU A 244 -10.78 -3.57 17.32
C GLU A 244 -9.28 -3.36 17.17
N ALA A 245 -8.83 -2.92 15.99
CA ALA A 245 -7.44 -2.52 15.75
C ALA A 245 -7.18 -1.11 16.32
N VAL A 246 -5.92 -0.78 16.64
CA VAL A 246 -5.54 0.55 17.15
C VAL A 246 -5.86 1.64 16.12
N LEU A 247 -5.59 1.37 14.83
CA LEU A 247 -5.92 2.28 13.73
C LEU A 247 -7.25 1.89 13.09
N PRO A 248 -8.15 2.86 12.85
CA PRO A 248 -9.39 2.61 12.13
C PRO A 248 -9.08 2.08 10.72
N ASP A 249 -10.00 1.27 10.20
CA ASP A 249 -9.95 0.69 8.85
C ASP A 249 -8.74 -0.21 8.52
N THR A 250 -7.97 -0.62 9.53
CA THR A 250 -6.95 -1.68 9.41
C THR A 250 -7.47 -3.06 9.83
N ILE A 251 -6.68 -4.10 9.59
CA ILE A 251 -6.86 -5.46 10.15
C ILE A 251 -6.11 -5.53 11.50
N PRO A 252 -6.73 -6.04 12.58
CA PRO A 252 -6.05 -6.23 13.86
C PRO A 252 -4.99 -7.34 13.77
N ILE A 253 -3.83 -7.13 14.38
CA ILE A 253 -2.80 -8.17 14.56
C ILE A 253 -2.39 -8.30 16.04
N HIS A 254 -2.20 -9.52 16.52
CA HIS A 254 -1.75 -9.81 17.89
C HIS A 254 -0.23 -9.65 18.07
N ALA A 255 0.35 -8.62 17.48
CA ALA A 255 1.77 -8.28 17.55
C ALA A 255 1.94 -6.76 17.56
N ASP A 256 3.05 -6.25 18.10
CA ASP A 256 3.44 -4.86 17.89
C ASP A 256 4.01 -4.67 16.47
N PHE A 257 3.09 -4.56 15.52
CA PHE A 257 3.34 -4.65 14.08
C PHE A 257 2.34 -3.82 13.28
N VAL A 258 2.84 -3.08 12.30
CA VAL A 258 2.06 -2.32 11.32
C VAL A 258 2.54 -2.70 9.92
N MET A 259 1.61 -3.06 9.03
CA MET A 259 1.88 -3.18 7.60
C MET A 259 1.23 -2.00 6.88
N SER A 260 1.96 -1.40 5.95
CA SER A 260 1.43 -0.35 5.08
C SER A 260 1.92 -0.50 3.65
N ALA A 261 1.15 -0.02 2.68
CA ALA A 261 1.53 -0.01 1.26
C ALA A 261 1.25 1.35 0.60
N GLY A 262 2.14 1.78 -0.30
CA GLY A 262 1.97 2.97 -1.11
C GLY A 262 2.43 2.72 -2.55
N ILE A 263 1.88 3.44 -3.52
CA ILE A 263 2.23 3.36 -4.94
C ILE A 263 2.76 4.73 -5.37
N ILE A 264 4.07 4.82 -5.54
CA ILE A 264 4.81 6.06 -5.72
C ILE A 264 5.17 6.23 -7.20
N GLU A 265 4.49 7.16 -7.88
CA GLU A 265 4.80 7.52 -9.27
C GLU A 265 6.26 7.99 -9.42
N PRO A 266 6.91 7.84 -10.60
CA PRO A 266 8.27 8.33 -10.83
C PRO A 266 8.48 9.79 -10.42
N SER A 267 9.62 10.06 -9.77
CA SER A 267 10.01 11.38 -9.23
C SER A 267 9.07 11.94 -8.14
N LYS A 268 8.23 11.11 -7.51
CA LYS A 268 7.50 11.45 -6.28
C LYS A 268 8.21 10.91 -5.05
N THR A 269 7.89 11.50 -3.89
CA THR A 269 8.37 11.06 -2.59
C THR A 269 7.21 10.94 -1.63
N PHE A 270 7.06 9.80 -0.96
CA PHE A 270 6.19 9.64 0.21
C PHE A 270 7.02 9.73 1.49
N GLU A 271 6.37 10.07 2.61
CA GLU A 271 6.98 10.00 3.94
C GLU A 271 6.25 8.95 4.78
N TRP A 272 6.99 7.93 5.22
CA TRP A 272 6.53 7.02 6.26
C TRP A 272 6.76 7.65 7.63
N THR A 273 5.76 7.53 8.51
CA THR A 273 5.91 7.88 9.93
C THR A 273 6.09 6.59 10.69
N VAL A 274 7.26 6.38 11.27
CA VAL A 274 7.65 5.15 11.96
C VAL A 274 6.67 4.84 13.10
N GLY A 275 6.24 3.58 13.21
CA GLY A 275 5.12 3.15 14.06
C GLY A 275 3.73 3.38 13.46
N GLY A 276 3.61 3.97 12.27
CA GLY A 276 2.36 4.16 11.51
C GLY A 276 1.29 5.06 12.16
N GLY A 277 1.59 5.67 13.30
CA GLY A 277 0.61 6.31 14.19
C GLY A 277 -0.14 5.34 15.12
N ALA A 278 0.20 4.04 15.09
CA ALA A 278 -0.40 3.02 15.97
C ALA A 278 0.34 2.83 17.31
N THR A 279 1.55 3.38 17.42
CA THR A 279 2.47 3.15 18.55
C THR A 279 3.12 4.46 18.97
N GLU A 280 3.35 4.66 20.26
CA GLU A 280 4.08 5.83 20.78
C GLU A 280 5.36 5.44 21.52
N GLN A 281 6.40 6.27 21.37
CA GLN A 281 7.62 6.30 22.21
C GLN A 281 8.45 5.00 22.31
N THR A 282 8.15 3.97 21.50
CA THR A 282 8.94 2.74 21.40
C THR A 282 10.11 2.89 20.42
N LYS A 283 11.18 2.10 20.64
CA LYS A 283 12.18 1.81 19.60
C LYS A 283 11.54 0.93 18.53
N ARG A 284 11.93 1.12 17.28
CA ARG A 284 11.32 0.44 16.13
C ARG A 284 12.35 -0.15 15.18
N LYS A 285 11.87 -1.10 14.40
CA LYS A 285 12.53 -1.84 13.33
C LYS A 285 11.60 -1.82 12.12
N VAL A 286 12.08 -1.28 11.02
CA VAL A 286 11.27 -1.15 9.79
C VAL A 286 11.93 -1.94 8.67
N TYR A 287 11.21 -2.89 8.08
CA TYR A 287 11.60 -3.54 6.85
C TYR A 287 10.81 -2.93 5.70
N VAL A 288 11.51 -2.30 4.76
CA VAL A 288 10.90 -1.84 3.48
C VAL A 288 11.12 -2.93 2.44
N HIS A 289 10.10 -3.24 1.62
CA HIS A 289 10.20 -4.14 0.47
C HIS A 289 9.68 -3.47 -0.81
N LEU A 290 10.37 -3.66 -1.93
CA LEU A 290 9.94 -3.24 -3.26
C LEU A 290 9.64 -4.50 -4.10
N PRO A 291 8.39 -4.97 -4.24
CA PRO A 291 8.09 -6.22 -4.94
C PRO A 291 8.30 -6.11 -6.46
N MET A 292 8.69 -7.21 -7.10
CA MET A 292 9.03 -7.25 -8.54
C MET A 292 7.77 -7.24 -9.41
N THR A 293 7.19 -6.06 -9.62
CA THR A 293 5.88 -5.81 -10.26
C THR A 293 5.94 -5.01 -11.57
N LYS A 294 7.07 -4.37 -11.92
CA LYS A 294 7.23 -3.56 -13.14
C LYS A 294 8.38 -4.04 -14.05
N GLY A 295 8.99 -5.18 -13.73
CA GLY A 295 9.99 -5.83 -14.58
C GLY A 295 11.40 -5.24 -14.47
N GLY A 296 11.76 -4.71 -13.30
CA GLY A 296 13.02 -4.02 -13.03
C GLY A 296 12.99 -2.51 -13.31
N ASN A 297 11.82 -1.94 -13.60
CA ASN A 297 11.64 -0.52 -13.93
C ASN A 297 11.29 0.34 -12.70
N ALA A 298 10.77 -0.26 -11.63
CA ALA A 298 10.62 0.43 -10.35
C ALA A 298 11.93 0.41 -9.56
N LYS A 299 12.26 1.54 -8.94
CA LYS A 299 13.44 1.73 -8.09
C LYS A 299 13.14 2.83 -7.07
N ILE A 300 13.58 2.68 -5.83
CA ILE A 300 13.37 3.67 -4.76
C ILE A 300 14.66 4.06 -4.05
N ARG A 301 14.66 5.22 -3.41
CA ARG A 301 15.73 5.71 -2.52
C ARG A 301 15.16 6.01 -1.13
N LEU A 302 15.81 5.53 -0.08
CA LEU A 302 15.39 5.72 1.31
C LEU A 302 16.20 6.83 1.99
N ASP A 303 15.54 7.72 2.73
CA ASP A 303 16.15 8.87 3.44
C ASP A 303 17.08 9.75 2.54
N GLY A 304 16.84 9.75 1.23
CA GLY A 304 17.68 10.46 0.25
C GLY A 304 19.11 9.93 0.09
N ARG A 305 19.42 8.70 0.55
CA ARG A 305 20.80 8.16 0.53
C ARG A 305 21.06 7.23 -0.65
N GLU A 306 22.17 7.45 -1.35
CA GLU A 306 22.59 6.63 -2.52
C GLU A 306 22.91 5.18 -2.15
N ASP A 307 23.46 4.93 -0.96
CA ASP A 307 23.71 3.58 -0.44
C ASP A 307 22.43 2.83 -0.06
N ALA A 308 21.32 3.55 0.13
CA ALA A 308 19.99 3.04 0.43
C ALA A 308 19.03 3.05 -0.79
N GLU A 309 19.58 3.04 -2.01
CA GLU A 309 18.79 2.78 -3.23
C GLU A 309 18.47 1.30 -3.38
N LEU A 310 17.20 0.98 -3.67
CA LEU A 310 16.63 -0.36 -3.81
C LEU A 310 15.98 -0.56 -5.19
N SER A 311 16.26 -1.69 -5.84
CA SER A 311 15.60 -2.12 -7.07
C SER A 311 14.53 -3.17 -6.80
N GLU A 312 13.70 -3.49 -7.80
CA GLU A 312 12.68 -4.54 -7.69
C GLU A 312 13.24 -5.87 -7.12
N GLY A 313 12.61 -6.32 -6.03
CA GLY A 313 12.94 -7.51 -5.25
C GLY A 313 13.90 -7.26 -4.10
N ASP A 314 14.51 -6.08 -4.01
CA ASP A 314 15.26 -5.67 -2.84
C ASP A 314 14.31 -5.23 -1.70
N GLY A 315 14.81 -5.33 -0.48
CA GLY A 315 14.28 -4.62 0.68
C GLY A 315 15.38 -3.89 1.45
N ALA A 316 15.07 -3.35 2.62
CA ALA A 316 16.07 -2.81 3.55
C ALA A 316 15.64 -3.00 5.00
N PHE A 317 16.60 -3.42 5.84
CA PHE A 317 16.48 -3.40 7.29
C PHE A 317 16.81 -1.99 7.80
N ILE A 318 15.91 -1.38 8.56
CA ILE A 318 16.08 -0.05 9.15
C ILE A 318 16.03 -0.20 10.67
N GLU A 319 17.16 0.12 11.33
CA GLU A 319 17.34 0.01 12.78
C GLU A 319 17.79 1.35 13.39
N GLY A 320 17.54 1.55 14.68
CA GLY A 320 17.91 2.79 15.38
C GLY A 320 16.88 3.92 15.26
N VAL A 321 15.67 3.60 14.79
CA VAL A 321 14.52 4.49 14.67
C VAL A 321 13.55 4.31 15.85
N ASN A 322 12.67 5.29 16.04
CA ASN A 322 11.68 5.31 17.12
C ASN A 322 10.30 5.68 16.55
N ALA A 323 9.23 5.33 17.25
CA ALA A 323 7.89 5.73 16.83
C ALA A 323 7.77 7.27 16.71
N GLY A 324 7.25 7.75 15.58
CA GLY A 324 7.19 9.17 15.20
C GLY A 324 8.35 9.67 14.33
N ASP A 325 9.46 8.92 14.20
CA ASP A 325 10.54 9.23 13.25
C ASP A 325 10.01 9.27 11.80
N LYS A 326 10.65 10.06 10.92
CA LYS A 326 10.24 10.23 9.52
C LYS A 326 11.21 9.58 8.55
N LEU A 327 10.70 8.72 7.69
CA LEU A 327 11.45 8.03 6.64
C LEU A 327 10.90 8.46 5.27
N SER A 328 11.69 9.21 4.50
CA SER A 328 11.33 9.52 3.11
C SER A 328 11.61 8.33 2.19
N VAL A 329 10.72 8.12 1.22
CA VAL A 329 10.81 7.10 0.18
C VAL A 329 10.56 7.77 -1.16
N GLU A 330 11.63 7.97 -1.92
CA GLU A 330 11.63 8.63 -3.25
C GLU A 330 11.56 7.55 -4.34
N SER A 331 10.68 7.71 -5.32
CA SER A 331 10.63 6.85 -6.52
C SER A 331 11.58 7.40 -7.58
N ILE A 332 12.66 6.66 -7.83
CA ILE A 332 13.76 7.03 -8.74
C ILE A 332 13.84 6.11 -9.97
N GLY A 333 12.82 5.26 -10.16
CA GLY A 333 12.66 4.39 -11.33
C GLY A 333 11.93 5.08 -12.49
N SER A 334 11.71 4.33 -13.56
CA SER A 334 10.93 4.75 -14.74
C SER A 334 9.45 4.35 -14.65
N ALA A 335 9.06 3.55 -13.66
CA ALA A 335 7.69 3.08 -13.43
C ALA A 335 7.28 3.20 -11.95
N ASP A 336 5.97 3.20 -11.69
CA ASP A 336 5.39 3.25 -10.34
C ASP A 336 6.02 2.23 -9.39
N ALA A 337 6.56 2.71 -8.28
CA ALA A 337 7.07 1.87 -7.20
C ALA A 337 5.95 1.56 -6.20
N GLU A 338 5.44 0.33 -6.20
CA GLU A 338 4.62 -0.17 -5.10
C GLU A 338 5.54 -0.58 -3.95
N VAL A 339 5.49 0.16 -2.84
CA VAL A 339 6.39 0.00 -1.70
C VAL A 339 5.61 -0.53 -0.52
N ILE A 340 6.12 -1.60 0.10
CA ILE A 340 5.58 -2.21 1.30
C ILE A 340 6.46 -1.85 2.49
N VAL A 341 5.82 -1.46 3.60
CA VAL A 341 6.49 -1.12 4.85
C VAL A 341 5.98 -2.06 5.93
N LEU A 342 6.89 -2.75 6.61
CA LEU A 342 6.62 -3.68 7.71
C LEU A 342 7.35 -3.15 8.94
N ASP A 343 6.60 -2.53 9.85
CA ASP A 343 7.11 -1.71 10.96
C ASP A 343 6.77 -2.39 12.30
N THR A 344 7.77 -2.71 13.11
CA THR A 344 7.64 -3.52 14.34
C THR A 344 8.66 -3.11 15.41
N ALA A 345 8.64 -3.75 16.58
CA ALA A 345 9.59 -3.54 17.69
C ALA A 345 10.84 -4.43 17.56
#